data_AF-Q2Q1G7-F1
#
_entry.id   AF-Q2Q1G7-F1
#
_cell.length_a   1.000
_cell.length_b   1.000
_cell.length_c   1.000
_cell.angle_alpha   90.00
_cell.angle_beta   90.00
_cell.angle_gamma   90.00
#
_symmetry.space_group_name_H-M   'P 1'
#
loop_
_entity.id
_entity.type
_entity.pdbx_description
1 polymer ?
#
loop_
_entity_poly.entity_id
_entity_poly.type
_entity_poly.pdbx_seq_one_letter_code
_entity_poly.pdbx_strand_id
1 'polypeptide(L)' 'VADIEVDSKQVELALWDTAGQEDYDRLRPLSYPDTDVILMCFSIDSPDSLENIP' A
#
# COMPACT_ATOMS: atom_id res chain seq x y z
N VAL A 1 8.66 0.17 11.39
CA VAL A 1 7.97 -1.01 11.91
C VAL A 1 7.14 -0.61 13.12
N ALA A 2 5.98 -1.21 13.30
CA ALA A 2 5.08 -0.97 14.42
C ALA A 2 4.52 -2.31 14.91
N ASP A 3 4.50 -2.51 16.22
CA ASP A 3 3.92 -3.72 16.82
C ASP A 3 2.42 -3.57 16.98
N ILE A 4 1.67 -4.59 16.53
CA ILE A 4 0.21 -4.64 16.65
C ILE A 4 -0.22 -6.00 17.20
N GLU A 5 -1.35 -6.02 17.91
CA GLU A 5 -2.01 -7.26 18.34
C GLU A 5 -3.27 -7.50 17.52
N VAL A 6 -3.35 -8.65 16.86
CA VAL A 6 -4.53 -9.11 16.10
C VAL A 6 -4.78 -10.57 16.43
N ASP A 7 -6.01 -10.92 16.79
CA ASP A 7 -6.40 -12.29 17.17
C ASP A 7 -5.47 -12.92 18.23
N SER A 8 -5.07 -12.12 19.23
CA SER A 8 -4.10 -12.51 20.28
C SER A 8 -2.71 -12.91 19.78
N LYS A 9 -2.34 -12.51 18.56
CA LYS A 9 -0.99 -12.64 18.00
C LYS A 9 -0.34 -11.28 17.88
N GLN A 10 0.91 -11.19 18.34
CA GLN A 10 1.76 -10.03 18.11
C GLN A 10 2.31 -10.09 16.68
N VAL A 11 2.18 -9.00 15.93
CA VAL A 11 2.65 -8.85 14.55
C VAL A 11 3.50 -7.59 14.48
N GLU A 12 4.72 -7.72 13.97
CA GLU A 12 5.56 -6.58 13.61
C GLU A 12 5.20 -6.14 12.18
N LEU A 13 4.54 -4.99 12.05
CA LEU A 13 4.08 -4.47 10.78
C LEU A 13 5.09 -3.46 10.20
N ALA A 14 5.65 -3.78 9.04
CA ALA A 14 6.43 -2.83 8.24
C ALA A 14 5.53 -2.16 7.20
N LEU A 15 5.44 -0.83 7.23
CA LEU A 15 4.67 -0.05 6.26
C LEU A 15 5.61 0.60 5.24
N TRP A 16 5.30 0.41 3.96
CA TRP A 16 6.00 1.02 2.84
C TRP A 16 5.00 1.89 2.06
N ASP A 17 5.17 3.21 2.13
CA ASP A 17 4.36 4.17 1.39
C ASP A 17 4.96 4.40 -0.01
N THR A 18 4.10 4.55 -1.03
CA THR A 18 4.53 4.73 -2.41
C THR A 18 3.80 5.88 -3.07
N ALA A 19 4.50 6.59 -3.95
CA ALA A 19 3.95 7.70 -4.72
C ALA A 19 3.00 7.20 -5.83
N GLY A 20 1.82 7.82 -5.92
CA GLY A 20 0.77 7.47 -6.87
C GLY A 20 0.92 8.09 -8.26
N GLN A 21 1.87 8.99 -8.48
CA GLN A 21 2.09 9.64 -9.78
C GLN A 21 2.85 8.71 -10.74
N GLU A 22 2.55 8.80 -12.04
CA GLU A 22 3.17 8.00 -13.11
C GLU A 22 4.70 8.18 -13.16
N ASP A 23 5.22 9.35 -12.77
CA ASP A 23 6.67 9.63 -12.70
C ASP A 23 7.43 8.62 -11.82
N TYR A 24 6.74 7.94 -10.89
CA TYR A 24 7.31 6.97 -9.98
C TYR A 24 7.04 5.51 -10.37
N ASP A 25 6.43 5.25 -11.53
CA ASP A 25 6.08 3.89 -11.97
C ASP A 25 7.28 2.95 -12.08
N ARG A 26 8.48 3.48 -12.36
CA ARG A 26 9.73 2.69 -12.39
C ARG A 26 10.33 2.44 -11.02
N LEU A 27 9.99 3.27 -10.03
CA LEU A 27 10.50 3.18 -8.67
C LEU A 27 9.57 2.34 -7.78
N ARG A 28 8.25 2.42 -7.98
CA ARG A 28 7.24 1.67 -7.22
C ARG A 28 7.51 0.16 -7.15
N PRO A 29 7.97 -0.52 -8.23
CA PRO A 29 8.30 -1.94 -8.18
C PRO A 29 9.41 -2.31 -7.20
N LEU A 30 10.24 -1.35 -6.76
CA LEU A 30 11.28 -1.60 -5.76
C LEU A 30 10.69 -1.82 -4.35
N SER A 31 9.44 -1.42 -4.12
CA SER A 31 8.75 -1.57 -2.83
C SER A 31 7.95 -2.87 -2.71
N TYR A 32 7.77 -3.63 -3.81
CA TYR A 32 6.95 -4.85 -3.84
C TYR A 32 7.63 -6.15 -3.38
N PRO A 33 8.97 -6.34 -3.50
CA PRO A 33 9.61 -7.55 -3.01
C PRO A 33 9.28 -7.80 -1.53
N ASP A 34 9.01 -9.05 -1.20
CA ASP A 34 8.72 -9.52 0.16
C ASP A 34 7.49 -8.85 0.83
N THR A 35 6.58 -8.27 0.05
CA THR A 35 5.32 -7.71 0.59
C THR A 35 4.30 -8.80 0.88
N ASP A 36 3.80 -8.86 2.12
CA ASP A 36 2.75 -9.79 2.54
C ASP A 36 1.33 -9.31 2.19
N VAL A 37 1.07 -8.00 2.27
CA VAL A 37 -0.25 -7.38 2.10
C VAL A 37 -0.13 -6.04 1.37
N ILE A 38 -1.04 -5.76 0.42
CA ILE A 38 -1.15 -4.48 -0.29
C ILE A 38 -2.40 -3.73 0.16
N LEU A 39 -2.24 -2.45 0.50
CA LEU A 39 -3.36 -1.52 0.66
C LEU A 39 -3.53 -0.73 -0.64
N MET A 40 -4.59 -1.03 -1.38
CA MET A 40 -4.93 -0.34 -2.62
C MET A 40 -5.98 0.73 -2.35
N CYS A 41 -5.62 1.99 -2.55
CA CYS A 41 -6.40 3.14 -2.11
C CYS A 41 -7.01 3.89 -3.29
N PHE A 42 -8.23 4.39 -3.09
CA PHE A 42 -8.91 5.37 -3.93
C PHE A 42 -9.59 6.41 -3.03
N SER A 43 -10.06 7.51 -3.61
CA SER A 43 -10.77 8.56 -2.89
C SER A 43 -12.24 8.64 -3.28
N ILE A 44 -13.12 8.80 -2.28
CA ILE A 44 -14.58 8.90 -2.47
C ILE A 44 -14.96 10.19 -3.22
N ASP A 45 -14.18 11.26 -3.06
CA ASP A 45 -14.38 12.54 -3.75
C ASP A 45 -13.78 12.59 -5.16
N SER A 46 -13.09 11.53 -5.59
CA SER A 46 -12.48 11.41 -6.91
C SER A 46 -12.83 10.06 -7.54
N PRO A 47 -13.99 9.95 -8.23
CA PRO A 47 -14.40 8.72 -8.91
C PRO A 47 -13.34 8.15 -9.85
N ASP A 48 -12.60 9.03 -10.56
CA ASP A 48 -11.49 8.67 -11.44
C ASP A 48 -10.43 7.82 -10.71
N SER A 49 -10.18 8.08 -9.42
CA SER A 49 -9.21 7.29 -8.64
C SER A 49 -9.67 5.85 -8.39
N LEU A 50 -10.99 5.60 -8.34
CA LEU A 50 -11.55 4.25 -8.27
C LEU A 50 -11.51 3.58 -9.64
N GLU A 51 -11.79 4.32 -10.72
CA GLU A 51 -11.67 3.79 -12.10
C GLU A 51 -10.24 3.39 -12.46
N ASN A 52 -9.24 4.05 -11.84
CA ASN A 52 -7.82 3.71 -11.99
C ASN A 52 -7.38 2.46 -11.21
N ILE A 53 -8.27 1.84 -10.42
CA ILE A 53 -7.98 0.57 -9.76
C ILE A 53 -8.13 -0.59 -10.77
N PRO A 54 -7.07 -1.40 -11.01
CA PRO A 54 -7.06 -2.46 -12.01
C PRO A 54 -7.93 -3.69 -11.65
#